data_AF-A0A534KXA3-F1
#
_entry.id   AF-A0A534KXA3-F1
#
_cell.length_a   1.000
_cell.length_b   1.000
_cell.length_c   1.000
_cell.angle_alpha   90.00
_cell.angle_beta   90.00
_cell.angle_gamma   90.00
#
_symmetry.space_group_name_H-M   'P 1'
#
loop_
_entity.id
_entity.type
_entity.pdbx_description
1 polymer ?
#
loop_
_entity_poly.entity_id
_entity_poly.type
_entity_poly.pdbx_seq_one_letter_code
_entity_poly.pdbx_strand_id
1 'polypeptide(L)'
;GFPRLISVVVFLSALSVAGSDTLASEIGVLSRHTYLITNGKPVAPGTDGGVSLLGTLCALGAAVYTSVVGWFVLSYLAGIYGLRPTMPLSPVYLILPLGIGFLGCQIDSVIGATLERRGLVNKKTNNLISTVSGGILAYLILLAAGPLPVA
;
A
#
# COMPACT_ATOMS: atom_id res chain seq x y z
N GLY A 1 15.10 1.97 -22.00
CA GLY A 1 14.92 1.19 -20.75
C GLY A 1 13.97 1.93 -19.85
N PHE A 2 13.20 1.24 -19.01
CA PHE A 2 12.22 1.86 -18.10
C PHE A 2 12.94 2.78 -17.09
N PRO A 3 12.43 4.00 -16.78
CA PRO A 3 13.13 4.95 -15.92
C PRO A 3 13.30 4.43 -14.49
N ARG A 4 14.55 4.39 -14.01
CA ARG A 4 14.92 3.81 -12.71
C ARG A 4 14.14 4.41 -11.53
N LEU A 5 13.92 5.73 -11.56
CA LEU A 5 13.16 6.46 -10.55
C LEU A 5 11.70 6.00 -10.49
N ILE A 6 11.07 5.84 -11.65
CA ILE A 6 9.68 5.40 -11.73
C ILE A 6 9.58 3.96 -11.19
N SER A 7 10.50 3.08 -11.58
CA SER A 7 10.50 1.69 -11.09
C SER A 7 10.56 1.61 -9.57
N VAL A 8 11.46 2.38 -8.93
CA VAL A 8 11.67 2.26 -7.48
C VAL A 8 10.48 2.79 -6.68
N VAL A 9 9.85 3.88 -7.15
CA VAL A 9 8.67 4.44 -6.48
C VAL A 9 7.47 3.52 -6.65
N VAL A 10 7.25 2.98 -7.86
CA VAL A 10 6.18 2.00 -8.12
C VAL A 10 6.38 0.74 -7.27
N PHE A 11 7.61 0.21 -7.22
CA PHE A 11 7.96 -0.93 -6.39
C PHE A 11 7.67 -0.67 -4.91
N LEU A 12 8.14 0.45 -4.37
CA LEU A 12 7.94 0.78 -2.97
C LEU A 12 6.45 1.02 -2.64
N SER A 13 5.69 1.59 -3.59
CA SER A 13 4.24 1.77 -3.44
C SER A 13 3.51 0.45 -3.38
N ALA A 14 3.81 -0.49 -4.28
CA ALA A 14 3.24 -1.84 -4.26
C ALA A 14 3.59 -2.59 -2.97
N LEU A 15 4.85 -2.50 -2.52
CA LEU A 15 5.29 -3.09 -1.26
C LEU A 15 4.54 -2.49 -0.05
N SER A 16 4.32 -1.17 -0.08
CA SER A 16 3.54 -0.45 0.94
C SER A 16 2.08 -0.90 0.97
N VAL A 17 1.46 -1.18 -0.18
CA VAL A 17 0.11 -1.75 -0.24
C VAL A 17 0.06 -3.11 0.44
N ALA A 18 0.97 -4.01 0.05
CA ALA A 18 1.02 -5.36 0.60
C ALA A 18 1.26 -5.35 2.13
N GLY A 19 2.18 -4.50 2.60
CA GLY A 19 2.45 -4.33 4.03
C GLY A 19 1.27 -3.74 4.80
N SER A 20 0.55 -2.78 4.19
CA SER A 20 -0.62 -2.15 4.80
C SER A 20 -1.78 -3.12 4.93
N ASP A 21 -2.11 -3.87 3.88
CA ASP A 21 -3.14 -4.93 3.92
C ASP A 21 -2.81 -5.97 4.99
N THR A 22 -1.58 -6.47 5.01
CA THR A 22 -1.16 -7.51 5.96
C THR A 22 -1.29 -7.05 7.41
N LEU A 23 -0.75 -5.86 7.75
CA LEU A 23 -0.83 -5.37 9.13
C LEU A 23 -2.27 -5.00 9.52
N ALA A 24 -3.08 -4.51 8.58
CA ALA A 24 -4.48 -4.23 8.82
C ALA A 24 -5.28 -5.51 9.12
N SER A 25 -5.08 -6.59 8.37
CA SER A 25 -5.83 -7.84 8.53
C SER A 25 -5.40 -8.62 9.77
N GLU A 26 -4.09 -8.74 10.02
CA GLU A 26 -3.55 -9.53 11.14
C GLU A 26 -3.80 -8.86 12.50
N ILE A 27 -3.72 -7.53 12.57
CA ILE A 27 -3.96 -6.81 13.83
C ILE A 27 -5.42 -6.38 13.96
N GLY A 28 -6.08 -6.04 12.84
CA GLY A 28 -7.46 -5.57 12.84
C GLY A 28 -8.47 -6.58 13.36
N VAL A 29 -8.16 -7.90 13.30
CA VAL A 29 -8.99 -8.97 13.87
C VAL A 29 -9.15 -8.87 15.39
N LEU A 30 -8.22 -8.21 16.08
CA LEU A 30 -8.28 -7.97 17.53
C LEU A 30 -9.27 -6.86 17.91
N SER A 31 -9.84 -6.17 16.91
CA SER A 31 -10.79 -5.08 17.17
C SER A 31 -12.14 -5.59 17.66
N ARG A 32 -12.74 -4.86 18.60
CA ARG A 32 -14.10 -5.14 19.11
C ARG A 32 -15.20 -4.77 18.12
N HIS A 33 -14.93 -3.82 17.23
CA HIS A 33 -15.92 -3.27 16.29
C HIS A 33 -15.36 -3.29 14.87
N THR A 34 -15.97 -4.10 14.01
CA THR A 34 -15.63 -4.21 12.60
C THR A 34 -16.88 -3.96 11.77
N TYR A 35 -16.74 -3.22 10.68
CA TYR A 35 -17.82 -2.81 9.80
C TYR A 35 -17.48 -3.12 8.35
N LEU A 36 -18.45 -3.50 7.54
CA LEU A 36 -18.20 -3.72 6.12
C LEU A 36 -17.94 -2.39 5.40
N ILE A 37 -16.84 -2.30 4.64
CA ILE A 37 -16.43 -1.04 4.00
C ILE A 37 -17.46 -0.47 3.03
N THR A 38 -18.30 -1.31 2.42
CA THR A 38 -19.26 -0.90 1.38
C THR A 38 -20.56 -0.30 1.91
N ASN A 39 -20.99 -0.68 3.11
CA ASN A 39 -22.31 -0.27 3.65
C ASN A 39 -22.30 0.10 5.14
N GLY A 40 -21.15 0.01 5.81
CA GLY A 40 -21.00 0.36 7.22
C GLY A 40 -21.74 -0.56 8.19
N LYS A 41 -22.26 -1.71 7.75
CA LYS A 41 -22.95 -2.65 8.64
C LYS A 41 -21.94 -3.41 9.51
N PRO A 42 -22.26 -3.68 10.79
CA PRO A 42 -21.37 -4.44 11.67
C PRO A 42 -21.20 -5.87 11.14
N VAL A 43 -19.96 -6.37 11.23
CA VAL A 43 -19.57 -7.74 10.86
C VAL A 43 -18.63 -8.31 11.91
N ALA A 44 -18.49 -9.64 11.94
CA ALA A 44 -17.52 -10.27 12.81
C ALA A 44 -16.08 -9.84 12.44
N PRO A 45 -15.18 -9.64 13.40
CA PRO A 45 -13.76 -9.43 13.11
C PRO A 45 -13.19 -10.56 12.24
N GLY A 46 -12.33 -10.22 11.30
CA GLY A 46 -11.78 -11.18 10.32
C GLY A 46 -12.70 -11.49 9.14
N THR A 47 -13.85 -10.81 9.01
CA THR A 47 -14.68 -10.91 7.80
C THR A 47 -14.01 -10.21 6.62
N ASP A 48 -13.98 -10.86 5.44
CA ASP A 48 -13.48 -10.26 4.20
C ASP A 48 -14.18 -8.92 3.88
N GLY A 49 -13.37 -7.89 3.65
CA GLY A 49 -13.83 -6.51 3.44
C GLY A 49 -14.36 -5.79 4.69
N GLY A 50 -14.22 -6.41 5.86
CA GLY A 50 -14.45 -5.77 7.15
C GLY A 50 -13.30 -4.84 7.53
N VAL A 51 -13.62 -3.59 7.84
CA VAL A 51 -12.68 -2.58 8.34
C VAL A 51 -12.98 -2.25 9.79
N SER A 52 -11.92 -2.08 10.58
CA SER A 52 -11.99 -1.66 11.97
C SER A 52 -11.11 -0.44 12.20
N LEU A 53 -11.37 0.31 13.26
CA LEU A 53 -10.55 1.47 13.60
C LEU A 53 -9.09 1.06 13.84
N LEU A 54 -8.88 -0.04 14.59
CA LEU A 54 -7.55 -0.59 14.85
C LEU A 54 -6.86 -1.00 13.55
N GLY A 55 -7.54 -1.77 12.69
CA GLY A 55 -6.98 -2.20 11.40
C GLY A 55 -6.63 -1.01 10.49
N THR A 56 -7.46 0.04 10.49
CA THR A 56 -7.22 1.26 9.69
C THR A 56 -5.99 2.03 10.19
N LEU A 57 -5.82 2.14 11.51
CA LEU A 57 -4.61 2.75 12.09
C LEU A 57 -3.36 1.91 11.82
N CYS A 58 -3.48 0.58 11.86
CA CYS A 58 -2.40 -0.33 11.48
C CYS A 58 -2.05 -0.20 10.00
N ALA A 59 -3.03 -0.09 9.10
CA ALA A 59 -2.81 0.17 7.68
C ALA A 59 -2.03 1.47 7.46
N LEU A 60 -2.43 2.56 8.12
CA LEU A 60 -1.76 3.85 8.01
C LEU A 60 -0.33 3.79 8.58
N GLY A 61 -0.16 3.17 9.76
CA GLY A 61 1.14 2.98 10.39
C GLY A 61 2.09 2.14 9.54
N ALA A 62 1.57 1.08 8.91
CA ALA A 62 2.29 0.22 7.98
C ALA A 62 2.71 0.97 6.70
N ALA A 63 1.81 1.80 6.15
CA ALA A 63 2.12 2.62 4.98
C ALA A 63 3.24 3.62 5.27
N VAL A 64 3.17 4.29 6.44
CA VAL A 64 4.23 5.21 6.91
C VAL A 64 5.54 4.45 7.11
N TYR A 65 5.49 3.34 7.86
CA TYR A 65 6.67 2.52 8.18
C TYR A 65 7.36 2.04 6.90
N THR A 66 6.63 1.37 6.01
CA THR A 66 7.17 0.81 4.76
C THR A 66 7.77 1.90 3.88
N SER A 67 7.09 3.04 3.77
CA SER A 67 7.55 4.15 2.93
C SER A 67 8.83 4.79 3.49
N VAL A 68 8.86 5.09 4.79
CA VAL A 68 10.01 5.74 5.44
C VAL A 68 11.22 4.81 5.46
N VAL A 69 11.03 3.56 5.90
CA VAL A 69 12.12 2.58 5.97
C VAL A 69 12.61 2.23 4.57
N GLY A 70 11.71 1.97 3.62
CA GLY A 70 12.07 1.66 2.25
C GLY A 70 12.83 2.79 1.58
N TRP A 71 12.39 4.04 1.75
CA TRP A 71 13.13 5.20 1.26
C TRP A 71 14.51 5.32 1.90
N PHE A 72 14.60 5.20 3.23
CA PHE A 72 15.89 5.27 3.94
C PHE A 72 16.87 4.19 3.46
N VAL A 73 16.37 2.97 3.24
CA VAL A 73 17.17 1.85 2.73
C VAL A 73 17.63 2.10 1.28
N LEU A 74 16.71 2.52 0.40
CA LEU A 74 16.95 2.67 -1.04
C LEU A 74 17.68 3.98 -1.42
N SER A 75 17.82 4.90 -0.47
CA SER A 75 18.54 6.17 -0.62
C SER A 75 19.84 6.19 0.21
N TYR A 76 19.73 6.38 1.53
CA TYR A 76 20.86 6.56 2.44
C TYR A 76 21.66 5.28 2.66
N LEU A 77 21.00 4.20 3.07
CA LEU A 77 21.69 2.97 3.46
C LEU A 77 22.42 2.35 2.26
N ALA A 78 21.81 2.36 1.08
CA ALA A 78 22.46 1.96 -0.16
C ALA A 78 23.80 2.68 -0.38
N GLY A 79 23.84 4.01 -0.18
CA GLY A 79 25.07 4.80 -0.33
C GLY A 79 26.16 4.43 0.69
N ILE A 80 25.78 4.16 1.95
CA ILE A 80 26.71 3.75 3.01
C ILE A 80 27.41 2.43 2.66
N TYR A 81 26.68 1.48 2.07
CA TYR A 81 27.23 0.17 1.67
C TYR A 81 27.87 0.17 0.27
N GLY A 82 28.09 1.34 -0.34
CA GLY A 82 28.70 1.44 -1.68
C GLY A 82 27.80 0.94 -2.82
N LEU A 83 26.51 0.72 -2.57
CA LEU A 83 25.52 0.41 -3.60
C LEU A 83 25.07 1.73 -4.25
N ARG A 84 24.72 1.67 -5.54
CA ARG A 84 24.22 2.84 -6.26
C ARG A 84 22.79 3.17 -5.78
N PRO A 85 22.52 4.30 -5.10
CA PRO A 85 21.18 4.65 -4.63
C PRO A 85 20.19 4.66 -5.79
N THR A 86 19.01 4.10 -5.58
CA THR A 86 17.91 4.05 -6.56
C THR A 86 16.91 5.17 -6.32
N MET A 87 16.73 5.56 -5.06
CA MET A 87 15.73 6.54 -4.65
C MET A 87 16.37 7.90 -4.30
N PRO A 88 15.81 9.04 -4.76
CA PRO A 88 16.35 10.36 -4.43
C PRO A 88 16.19 10.73 -2.96
N LEU A 89 17.07 11.60 -2.47
CA LEU A 89 17.08 12.08 -1.08
C LEU A 89 15.96 13.09 -0.76
N SER A 90 15.17 13.52 -1.75
CA SER A 90 14.03 14.39 -1.46
C SER A 90 12.92 13.61 -0.76
N PRO A 91 12.42 14.05 0.40
CA PRO A 91 11.35 13.34 1.12
C PRO A 91 10.00 13.41 0.36
N VAL A 92 9.87 14.24 -0.68
CA VAL A 92 8.66 14.31 -1.51
C VAL A 92 8.29 12.94 -2.11
N TYR A 93 9.29 12.08 -2.33
CA TYR A 93 9.09 10.75 -2.89
C TYR A 93 8.47 9.74 -1.90
N LEU A 94 8.31 10.11 -0.63
CA LEU A 94 7.60 9.31 0.38
C LEU A 94 6.08 9.41 0.25
N ILE A 95 5.58 10.53 -0.29
CA ILE A 95 4.16 10.85 -0.31
C ILE A 95 3.39 9.79 -1.10
N LEU A 96 3.93 9.39 -2.25
CA LEU A 96 3.25 8.47 -3.14
C LEU A 96 3.18 7.04 -2.56
N PRO A 97 4.28 6.39 -2.11
CA PRO A 97 4.19 5.08 -1.48
C PRO A 97 3.34 5.05 -0.21
N LEU A 98 3.31 6.14 0.56
CA LEU A 98 2.49 6.24 1.76
C LEU A 98 1.01 6.30 1.38
N GLY A 99 0.64 7.24 0.51
CA GLY A 99 -0.74 7.42 0.07
C GLY A 99 -1.26 6.18 -0.66
N ILE A 100 -0.49 5.64 -1.58
CA ILE A 100 -0.84 4.42 -2.32
C ILE A 100 -0.92 3.21 -1.40
N GLY A 101 0.00 3.06 -0.45
CA GLY A 101 -0.03 1.94 0.50
C GLY A 101 -1.33 1.87 1.29
N PHE A 102 -1.74 3.00 1.87
CA PHE A 102 -3.00 3.09 2.59
C PHE A 102 -4.21 2.90 1.65
N LEU A 103 -4.25 3.62 0.53
CA LEU A 103 -5.37 3.53 -0.42
C LEU A 103 -5.53 2.13 -1.01
N GLY A 104 -4.44 1.44 -1.33
CA GLY A 104 -4.46 0.07 -1.84
C GLY A 104 -5.03 -0.92 -0.84
N CYS A 105 -4.75 -0.75 0.46
CA CYS A 105 -5.41 -1.54 1.52
C CYS A 105 -6.92 -1.31 1.56
N GLN A 106 -7.38 -0.07 1.34
CA GLN A 106 -8.82 0.21 1.25
C GLN A 106 -9.44 -0.43 0.01
N ILE A 107 -8.75 -0.40 -1.14
CA ILE A 107 -9.17 -1.08 -2.38
C ILE A 107 -9.29 -2.59 -2.14
N ASP A 108 -8.33 -3.20 -1.44
CA ASP A 108 -8.38 -4.62 -1.06
C ASP A 108 -9.65 -4.94 -0.27
N SER A 109 -9.97 -4.11 0.73
CA SER A 109 -11.20 -4.27 1.51
C SER A 109 -12.47 -4.13 0.66
N VAL A 110 -12.50 -3.22 -0.32
CA VAL A 110 -13.65 -3.08 -1.24
C VAL A 110 -13.80 -4.32 -2.11
N ILE A 111 -12.70 -4.84 -2.65
CA ILE A 111 -12.70 -6.08 -3.45
C ILE A 111 -13.12 -7.26 -2.57
N GLY A 112 -12.64 -7.35 -1.34
CA GLY A 112 -13.04 -8.39 -0.39
C GLY A 112 -14.54 -8.35 -0.12
N ALA A 113 -15.08 -7.17 0.17
CA ALA A 113 -16.52 -6.99 0.42
C ALA A 113 -17.40 -7.29 -0.79
N THR A 114 -16.88 -7.20 -2.01
CA THR A 114 -17.66 -7.31 -3.26
C THR A 114 -17.44 -8.62 -4.01
N LEU A 115 -16.20 -9.00 -4.28
CA LEU A 115 -15.83 -10.15 -5.11
C LEU A 115 -15.49 -11.39 -4.27
N GLU A 116 -14.71 -11.26 -3.21
CA GLU A 116 -14.31 -12.42 -2.38
C GLU A 116 -15.52 -13.04 -1.67
N ARG A 117 -16.36 -12.22 -1.04
CA ARG A 117 -17.59 -12.70 -0.38
C ARG A 117 -18.58 -13.36 -1.34
N ARG A 118 -18.48 -13.10 -2.65
CA ARG A 118 -19.28 -13.75 -3.69
C ARG A 118 -18.63 -15.02 -4.25
N GLY A 119 -17.44 -15.39 -3.76
CA GLY A 119 -16.67 -16.54 -4.23
C GLY A 119 -16.06 -16.35 -5.63
N LEU A 120 -16.04 -15.13 -6.17
CA LEU A 120 -15.52 -14.85 -7.51
C LEU A 120 -13.99 -14.80 -7.56
N VAL A 121 -13.38 -14.38 -6.45
CA VAL A 121 -11.92 -14.35 -6.26
C VAL A 121 -11.58 -14.86 -4.86
N ASN A 122 -10.35 -15.36 -4.68
CA ASN A 122 -9.83 -15.74 -3.37
C ASN A 122 -8.92 -14.64 -2.79
N LYS A 123 -8.57 -14.75 -1.50
CA LYS A 123 -7.74 -13.75 -0.80
C LYS A 123 -6.39 -13.48 -1.46
N LYS A 124 -5.71 -14.51 -1.98
CA LYS A 124 -4.42 -14.34 -2.67
C LYS A 124 -4.59 -13.57 -3.98
N THR A 125 -5.65 -13.84 -4.72
CA THR A 125 -5.98 -13.13 -5.97
C THR A 125 -6.35 -11.69 -5.69
N ASN A 126 -7.13 -11.39 -4.65
CA ASN A 126 -7.42 -10.01 -4.26
C ASN A 126 -6.16 -9.25 -3.86
N ASN A 127 -5.34 -9.80 -2.96
CA ASN A 127 -4.08 -9.18 -2.55
C ASN A 127 -3.18 -8.87 -3.75
N LEU A 128 -3.16 -9.75 -4.76
CA LEU A 128 -2.46 -9.50 -6.01
C LEU A 128 -3.09 -8.34 -6.79
N ILE A 129 -4.41 -8.34 -6.97
CA ILE A 129 -5.13 -7.28 -7.69
C ILE A 129 -4.93 -5.93 -7.00
N SER A 130 -5.09 -5.84 -5.68
CA SER A 130 -4.95 -4.59 -4.91
C SER A 130 -3.51 -4.07 -4.98
N THR A 131 -2.52 -4.94 -4.81
CA THR A 131 -1.08 -4.60 -4.93
C THR A 131 -0.73 -4.11 -6.34
N VAL A 132 -1.17 -4.81 -7.38
CA VAL A 132 -0.93 -4.43 -8.79
C VAL A 132 -1.65 -3.11 -9.11
N SER A 133 -2.90 -2.96 -8.65
CA SER A 133 -3.67 -1.73 -8.85
C SER A 133 -2.99 -0.53 -8.20
N GLY A 134 -2.45 -0.68 -6.99
CA GLY A 134 -1.66 0.34 -6.33
C GLY A 134 -0.39 0.71 -7.12
N GLY A 135 0.35 -0.29 -7.61
CA GLY A 135 1.52 -0.05 -8.46
C GLY A 135 1.19 0.68 -9.77
N ILE A 136 0.09 0.29 -10.44
CA ILE A 136 -0.41 0.97 -11.65
C ILE A 136 -0.83 2.40 -11.32
N LEU A 137 -1.56 2.62 -10.24
CA LEU A 137 -1.99 3.96 -9.83
C LEU A 137 -0.80 4.87 -9.52
N ALA A 138 0.21 4.35 -8.82
CA ALA A 138 1.46 5.07 -8.57
C ALA A 138 2.16 5.45 -9.90
N TYR A 139 2.24 4.50 -10.83
CA TYR A 139 2.82 4.74 -12.16
C TYR A 139 2.09 5.85 -12.92
N LEU A 140 0.75 5.79 -12.97
CA LEU A 140 -0.07 6.78 -13.66
C LEU A 140 0.05 8.17 -13.04
N ILE A 141 0.08 8.27 -11.71
CA ILE A 141 0.28 9.55 -11.01
C ILE A 141 1.65 10.14 -11.34
N LEU A 142 2.71 9.33 -11.38
CA LEU A 142 4.06 9.80 -11.74
C LEU A 142 4.13 10.28 -13.19
N LEU A 143 3.44 9.61 -14.12
CA LEU A 143 3.36 10.07 -15.50
C LEU A 143 2.60 11.41 -15.61
N ALA A 144 1.50 11.55 -14.88
CA ALA A 144 0.67 12.76 -14.89
C ALA A 144 1.35 13.96 -14.21
N ALA A 145 2.17 13.72 -13.19
CA ALA A 145 2.89 14.77 -12.45
C ALA A 145 4.00 15.47 -13.26
N GLY A 146 4.34 14.97 -14.45
CA GLY A 146 5.42 15.53 -15.28
C GLY A 146 6.81 15.25 -14.70
N PRO A 147 7.85 16.02 -15.08
CA PRO A 147 9.18 15.88 -14.50
C PRO A 147 9.10 16.15 -12.99
N LEU A 148 9.34 15.12 -12.19
CA LEU A 148 9.43 15.27 -10.73
C LEU A 148 10.55 16.29 -10.42
N PRO A 149 10.41 17.12 -9.38
CA PRO A 149 11.24 18.32 -9.16
C PRO A 149 12.73 18.09 -8.85
N VAL A 150 13.32 16.95 -9.20
CA VAL A 150 14.76 16.69 -9.15
C VAL A 150 15.26 15.82 -10.31
N ALA A 151 14.58 15.87 -11.48
CA ALA A 151 15.15 15.37 -12.74
C ALA A 151 16.05 16.42 -13.39
#